data_AF-A0A9N8V5U5-F1
#
_entry.id   AF-A0A9N8V5U5-F1
#
_cell.length_a   1.000
_cell.length_b   1.000
_cell.length_c   1.000
_cell.angle_alpha   90.00
_cell.angle_beta   90.00
_cell.angle_gamma   90.00
#
_symmetry.space_group_name_H-M   'P 1'
#
loop_
_entity.id
_entity.type
_entity.pdbx_description
1 polymer ?
#
loop_
_entity_poly.entity_id
_entity_poly.type
_entity_poly.pdbx_seq_one_letter_code
_entity_poly.pdbx_strand_id
1 'polypeptide(L)'
;MSEETLLHDLLIYYSKIIYLCSIDNIIANHIKQWITAKNEAPDYIYNLAHQKKFRSKYAFILGYLCEHGIGNDKNLASAFYWYKSAADQKSGGGMSTQFGKHKIGIFHKTGIYISRDTMKAAAIFQELSDEGCDIGTIEIAKCYMFGYGTALDPDLAKDLISKLAEKGNPAAQYYLDAFGQSNDISSCLAAARNGHWEAPLFIGDFYCQDTPLKSPAKAFCWYQKAIENGLSLFRLAEFYASGELGSKDCHNALKFARKQIQLGVPQDEIFASLPDIFR
;
A
#
# COMPACT_ATOMS: atom_id res chain seq x y z
N MET A 1 -24.55 -2.03 22.56
CA MET A 1 -23.40 -2.80 22.05
C MET A 1 -22.32 -2.73 23.13
N SER A 2 -21.66 -3.83 23.48
CA SER A 2 -20.58 -3.76 24.49
C SER A 2 -19.34 -3.13 23.85
N GLU A 3 -18.50 -2.49 24.65
CA GLU A 3 -17.23 -1.91 24.18
C GLU A 3 -16.36 -2.94 23.43
N GLU A 4 -16.37 -4.20 23.88
CA GLU A 4 -15.61 -5.27 23.23
C GLU A 4 -16.19 -5.69 21.88
N THR A 5 -17.50 -5.59 21.70
CA THR A 5 -18.14 -5.87 20.39
C THR A 5 -17.88 -4.75 19.40
N LEU A 6 -17.85 -3.49 19.83
CA LEU A 6 -17.62 -2.35 18.94
C LEU A 6 -16.25 -2.41 18.23
N LEU A 7 -15.16 -2.59 18.97
CA LEU A 7 -13.82 -2.69 18.36
C LEU A 7 -13.64 -3.98 17.53
N HIS A 8 -14.32 -5.06 17.91
CA HIS A 8 -14.30 -6.29 17.13
C HIS A 8 -15.02 -6.12 15.79
N ASP A 9 -16.20 -5.49 15.80
CA ASP A 9 -16.96 -5.18 14.60
C ASP A 9 -16.19 -4.24 13.67
N LEU A 10 -15.44 -3.28 14.21
CA LEU A 10 -14.57 -2.40 13.43
C LEU A 10 -13.47 -3.21 12.70
N LEU A 11 -12.83 -4.17 13.38
CA LEU A 11 -11.84 -5.05 12.76
C LEU A 11 -12.45 -5.91 11.63
N ILE A 12 -13.63 -6.48 11.87
CA ILE A 12 -14.37 -7.25 10.84
C ILE A 12 -14.78 -6.35 9.68
N TYR A 13 -15.17 -5.11 9.95
CA TYR A 13 -15.51 -4.15 8.91
C TYR A 13 -14.27 -3.84 8.06
N TYR A 14 -13.14 -3.54 8.71
CA TYR A 14 -11.85 -3.34 8.04
C TYR A 14 -11.46 -4.54 7.17
N SER A 15 -11.58 -5.77 7.67
CA SER A 15 -11.22 -6.97 6.91
C SER A 15 -12.04 -7.18 5.64
N LYS A 16 -13.27 -6.64 5.59
CA LYS A 16 -14.11 -6.70 4.40
C LYS A 16 -13.70 -5.64 3.38
N ILE A 17 -13.38 -4.44 3.84
CA ILE A 17 -13.12 -3.30 2.95
C ILE A 17 -11.67 -3.23 2.47
N ILE A 18 -10.70 -3.86 3.17
CA ILE A 18 -9.28 -3.84 2.77
C ILE A 18 -9.06 -4.44 1.36
N TYR A 19 -9.93 -5.37 0.94
CA TYR A 19 -9.91 -5.96 -0.40
C TYR A 19 -10.77 -5.20 -1.42
N LEU A 20 -11.75 -4.42 -0.96
CA LEU A 20 -12.72 -3.72 -1.81
C LEU A 20 -12.28 -2.32 -2.19
N CYS A 21 -11.51 -1.67 -1.30
CA CYS A 21 -11.11 -0.28 -1.45
C CYS A 21 -9.61 -0.22 -1.27
N SER A 22 -8.91 -0.04 -2.38
CA SER A 22 -7.47 -0.12 -2.37
C SER A 22 -6.83 1.26 -2.08
N ILE A 23 -7.57 2.39 -2.11
CA ILE A 23 -7.07 3.66 -1.56
C ILE A 23 -7.11 3.61 -0.02
N ASP A 24 -5.95 3.64 0.66
CA ASP A 24 -5.85 3.71 2.14
C ASP A 24 -6.64 4.91 2.73
N ASN A 25 -6.73 6.04 2.00
CA ASN A 25 -7.60 7.19 2.34
C ASN A 25 -9.11 6.91 2.16
N ILE A 26 -9.51 6.06 1.21
CA ILE A 26 -10.92 5.62 1.09
C ILE A 26 -11.25 4.71 2.26
N ILE A 27 -10.37 3.76 2.60
CA ILE A 27 -10.56 2.92 3.79
C ILE A 27 -10.72 3.80 5.04
N ALA A 28 -9.87 4.83 5.19
CA ALA A 28 -9.95 5.75 6.32
C ALA A 28 -11.29 6.51 6.35
N ASN A 29 -11.80 6.93 5.20
CA ASN A 29 -13.12 7.55 5.08
C ASN A 29 -14.27 6.58 5.38
N HIS A 30 -14.20 5.33 4.90
CA HIS A 30 -15.15 4.29 5.24
C HIS A 30 -15.17 4.00 6.74
N ILE A 31 -14.00 3.97 7.37
CA ILE A 31 -13.89 3.82 8.83
C ILE A 31 -14.53 5.01 9.54
N LYS A 32 -14.24 6.25 9.13
CA LYS A 32 -14.89 7.44 9.71
C LYS A 32 -16.41 7.38 9.57
N GLN A 33 -16.91 7.04 8.38
CA GLN A 33 -18.34 6.89 8.13
C GLN A 33 -18.97 5.77 8.97
N TRP A 34 -18.27 4.64 9.10
CA TRP A 34 -18.71 3.52 9.93
C TRP A 34 -18.81 3.94 11.41
N ILE A 35 -17.82 4.68 11.92
CA ILE A 35 -17.83 5.21 13.30
C ILE A 35 -19.05 6.12 13.50
N THR A 36 -19.28 7.07 12.59
CA THR A 36 -20.44 7.95 12.63
C THR A 36 -21.76 7.16 12.56
N ALA A 37 -21.85 6.13 11.70
CA ALA A 37 -23.04 5.29 11.58
C ALA A 37 -23.34 4.46 12.83
N LYS A 38 -22.36 4.26 13.72
CA LYS A 38 -22.54 3.66 15.04
C LYS A 38 -22.92 4.68 16.12
N ASN A 39 -23.08 5.97 15.77
CA ASN A 39 -23.28 7.09 16.69
C ASN A 39 -22.12 7.26 17.69
N GLU A 40 -20.91 6.91 17.27
CA GLU A 40 -19.70 7.01 18.10
C GLU A 40 -18.80 8.15 17.60
N ALA A 41 -17.94 8.64 18.49
CA ALA A 41 -16.95 9.67 18.16
C ALA A 41 -15.57 9.03 17.88
N PRO A 42 -14.80 9.51 16.89
CA PRO A 42 -13.48 8.94 16.57
C PRO A 42 -12.50 8.90 17.75
N ASP A 43 -12.49 9.94 18.58
CA ASP A 43 -11.67 10.06 19.79
C ASP A 43 -12.09 9.05 20.87
N TYR A 44 -13.39 8.76 21.00
CA TYR A 44 -13.88 7.68 21.85
C TYR A 44 -13.34 6.32 21.38
N ILE A 45 -13.42 6.01 20.08
CA ILE A 45 -12.87 4.76 19.52
C ILE A 45 -11.37 4.66 19.77
N TYR A 46 -10.63 5.76 19.60
CA TYR A 46 -9.19 5.83 19.88
C TYR A 46 -8.88 5.52 21.35
N ASN A 47 -9.56 6.20 22.27
CA ASN A 47 -9.37 6.00 23.70
C ASN A 47 -9.71 4.57 24.13
N LEU A 48 -10.77 3.99 23.57
CA LEU A 48 -11.18 2.63 23.86
C LEU A 48 -10.15 1.60 23.37
N ALA A 49 -9.62 1.77 22.14
CA ALA A 49 -8.55 0.93 21.62
C ALA A 49 -7.27 1.05 22.46
N HIS A 50 -6.94 2.27 22.91
CA HIS A 50 -5.79 2.53 23.76
C HIS A 50 -5.91 1.85 25.14
N GLN A 51 -7.08 1.86 25.79
CA GLN A 51 -7.26 1.18 27.09
C GLN A 51 -6.99 -0.32 27.02
N LYS A 52 -7.23 -0.96 25.86
CA LYS A 52 -7.12 -2.41 25.68
C LYS A 52 -5.92 -2.82 24.82
N LYS A 53 -4.95 -1.92 24.60
CA LYS A 53 -3.83 -2.03 23.66
C LYS A 53 -2.98 -3.31 23.70
N PHE A 54 -3.02 -4.08 24.79
CA PHE A 54 -2.26 -5.33 24.94
C PHE A 54 -2.78 -6.51 24.10
N ARG A 55 -3.98 -6.41 23.51
CA ARG A 55 -4.48 -7.41 22.55
C ARG A 55 -4.18 -6.99 21.11
N SER A 56 -3.68 -7.91 20.29
CA SER A 56 -3.23 -7.67 18.90
C SER A 56 -4.27 -6.96 18.03
N LYS A 57 -5.56 -7.33 18.16
CA LYS A 57 -6.67 -6.66 17.46
C LYS A 57 -6.77 -5.16 17.76
N TYR A 58 -6.56 -4.77 19.01
CA TYR A 58 -6.69 -3.39 19.44
C TYR A 58 -5.41 -2.60 19.16
N ALA A 59 -4.25 -3.25 19.27
CA ALA A 59 -3.00 -2.69 18.78
C ALA A 59 -3.08 -2.39 17.27
N PHE A 60 -3.63 -3.30 16.46
CA PHE A 60 -3.80 -3.05 15.02
C PHE A 60 -4.70 -1.84 14.76
N ILE A 61 -5.89 -1.79 15.39
CA ILE A 61 -6.82 -0.66 15.25
C ILE A 61 -6.13 0.64 15.67
N LEU A 62 -5.43 0.66 16.80
CA LEU A 62 -4.74 1.85 17.30
C LEU A 62 -3.65 2.31 16.32
N GLY A 63 -2.91 1.37 15.72
CA GLY A 63 -1.94 1.66 14.66
C GLY A 63 -2.59 2.36 13.47
N TYR A 64 -3.74 1.84 13.02
CA TYR A 64 -4.50 2.41 11.92
C TYR A 64 -5.05 3.80 12.22
N LEU A 65 -5.64 4.00 13.41
CA LEU A 65 -6.14 5.30 13.84
C LEU A 65 -5.01 6.35 13.90
N CYS A 66 -3.83 5.97 14.40
CA CYS A 66 -2.64 6.82 14.41
C CYS A 66 -2.13 7.14 13.00
N GLU A 67 -2.10 6.17 12.09
CA GLU A 67 -1.63 6.36 10.70
C GLU A 67 -2.47 7.40 9.96
N HIS A 68 -3.78 7.42 10.22
CA HIS A 68 -4.74 8.24 9.50
C HIS A 68 -5.29 9.44 10.29
N GLY A 69 -4.83 9.64 11.53
CA GLY A 69 -5.30 10.73 12.38
C GLY A 69 -6.79 10.67 12.68
N ILE A 70 -7.30 9.47 13.01
CA ILE A 70 -8.71 9.24 13.33
C ILE A 70 -8.86 9.23 14.85
N GLY A 71 -9.49 10.27 15.40
CA GLY A 71 -9.69 10.41 16.85
C GLY A 71 -8.48 10.93 17.64
N ASN A 72 -7.35 11.12 16.97
CA ASN A 72 -6.17 11.81 17.49
C ASN A 72 -5.34 12.34 16.30
N ASP A 73 -4.31 13.13 16.57
CA ASP A 73 -3.38 13.61 15.53
C ASP A 73 -2.68 12.46 14.81
N LYS A 74 -2.47 12.64 13.51
CA LYS A 74 -1.72 11.69 12.68
C LYS A 74 -0.29 11.54 13.21
N ASN A 75 0.13 10.31 13.49
CA ASN A 75 1.46 9.99 14.00
C ASN A 75 1.95 8.64 13.48
N LEU A 76 2.84 8.67 12.48
CA LEU A 76 3.41 7.47 11.85
C LEU A 76 4.33 6.67 12.79
N ALA A 77 4.96 7.33 13.76
CA ALA A 77 5.80 6.65 14.75
C ALA A 77 4.96 5.77 15.68
N SER A 78 3.87 6.33 16.20
CA SER A 78 2.89 5.58 16.98
C SER A 78 2.25 4.49 16.15
N ALA A 79 1.88 4.77 14.89
CA ALA A 79 1.31 3.77 13.99
C ALA A 79 2.23 2.56 13.83
N PHE A 80 3.50 2.79 13.47
CA PHE A 80 4.49 1.75 13.28
C PHE A 80 4.74 0.94 14.56
N TYR A 81 4.81 1.61 15.72
CA TYR A 81 4.94 0.94 17.01
C TYR A 81 3.76 -0.02 17.27
N TRP A 82 2.53 0.45 17.07
CA TRP A 82 1.33 -0.36 17.31
C TRP A 82 1.17 -1.49 16.30
N TYR A 83 1.56 -1.31 15.04
CA TYR A 83 1.59 -2.39 14.07
C TYR A 83 2.61 -3.47 14.43
N LYS A 84 3.80 -3.10 14.92
CA LYS A 84 4.75 -4.07 15.50
C LYS A 84 4.15 -4.84 16.67
N SER A 85 3.47 -4.14 17.58
CA SER A 85 2.80 -4.79 18.70
C SER A 85 1.67 -5.71 18.24
N ALA A 86 0.96 -5.38 17.15
CA ALA A 86 -0.08 -6.24 16.60
C ALA A 86 0.48 -7.50 15.90
N ALA A 87 1.62 -7.35 15.22
CA ALA A 87 2.32 -8.41 14.51
C ALA A 87 3.01 -9.43 15.45
N ASP A 88 3.21 -9.08 16.73
CA ASP A 88 3.74 -10.01 17.72
C ASP A 88 2.70 -11.11 18.04
N GLN A 89 3.04 -12.37 17.73
CA GLN A 89 2.17 -13.52 17.99
C GLN A 89 1.85 -13.70 19.47
N LYS A 90 2.69 -13.17 20.39
CA LYS A 90 2.42 -13.18 21.83
C LYS A 90 1.24 -12.29 22.24
N SER A 91 0.82 -11.37 21.37
CA SER A 91 -0.31 -10.45 21.62
C SER A 91 -1.68 -11.05 21.22
N GLY A 92 -1.71 -12.32 20.81
CA GLY A 92 -2.91 -13.04 20.38
C GLY A 92 -2.93 -13.19 18.86
N GLY A 93 -2.89 -14.43 18.38
CA GLY A 93 -2.85 -14.73 16.95
C GLY A 93 -4.14 -14.39 16.19
N GLY A 94 -4.09 -14.56 14.86
CA GLY A 94 -5.24 -14.39 13.96
C GLY A 94 -5.06 -13.23 12.98
N MET A 95 -6.16 -12.78 12.41
CA MET A 95 -6.18 -11.83 11.29
C MET A 95 -5.53 -10.47 11.62
N SER A 96 -5.62 -9.99 12.87
CA SER A 96 -4.96 -8.74 13.28
C SER A 96 -3.42 -8.84 13.27
N THR A 97 -2.87 -10.01 13.55
CA THR A 97 -1.42 -10.25 13.43
C THR A 97 -0.98 -10.18 11.98
N GLN A 98 -1.75 -10.78 11.07
CA GLN A 98 -1.51 -10.71 9.63
C GLN A 98 -1.60 -9.27 9.11
N PHE A 99 -2.61 -8.51 9.54
CA PHE A 99 -2.73 -7.10 9.17
C PHE A 99 -1.60 -6.23 9.73
N GLY A 100 -1.15 -6.49 10.96
CA GLY A 100 0.02 -5.84 11.54
C GLY A 100 1.29 -6.09 10.72
N LYS A 101 1.58 -7.37 10.40
CA LYS A 101 2.69 -7.76 9.51
C LYS A 101 2.57 -7.09 8.14
N HIS A 102 1.37 -7.11 7.53
CA HIS A 102 1.12 -6.48 6.24
C HIS A 102 1.46 -4.99 6.28
N LYS A 103 0.96 -4.24 7.28
CA LYS A 103 1.29 -2.82 7.42
C LYS A 103 2.79 -2.61 7.63
N ILE A 104 3.49 -3.42 8.43
CA ILE A 104 4.96 -3.34 8.55
C ILE A 104 5.64 -3.57 7.19
N GLY A 105 5.18 -4.55 6.42
CA GLY A 105 5.65 -4.79 5.04
C GLY A 105 5.43 -3.59 4.13
N ILE A 106 4.28 -2.91 4.23
CA ILE A 106 4.00 -1.67 3.47
C ILE A 106 4.94 -0.52 3.88
N PHE A 107 5.22 -0.34 5.18
CA PHE A 107 6.21 0.65 5.65
C PHE A 107 7.60 0.37 5.04
N HIS A 108 8.02 -0.90 5.01
CA HIS A 108 9.29 -1.29 4.37
C HIS A 108 9.26 -1.15 2.84
N LYS A 109 8.13 -1.47 2.18
CA LYS A 109 7.94 -1.37 0.73
C LYS A 109 8.02 0.08 0.25
N THR A 110 7.37 0.98 0.99
CA THR A 110 7.19 2.39 0.62
C THR A 110 8.30 3.29 1.13
N GLY A 111 8.98 2.92 2.21
CA GLY A 111 9.95 3.79 2.89
C GLY A 111 9.29 4.97 3.60
N ILE A 112 7.98 4.95 3.81
CA ILE A 112 7.28 5.98 4.58
C ILE A 112 7.64 5.79 6.06
N TYR A 113 8.16 6.84 6.69
CA TYR A 113 8.60 6.92 8.10
C TYR A 113 9.83 6.08 8.47
N ILE A 114 10.05 4.92 7.84
CA ILE A 114 11.26 4.09 8.02
C ILE A 114 12.05 4.01 6.72
N SER A 115 13.34 3.66 6.80
CA SER A 115 14.13 3.33 5.60
C SER A 115 13.47 2.24 4.79
N ARG A 116 13.38 2.45 3.47
CA ARG A 116 12.83 1.47 2.56
C ARG A 116 13.73 0.24 2.54
N ASP A 117 13.09 -0.91 2.56
CA ASP A 117 13.76 -2.20 2.46
C ASP A 117 12.80 -3.13 1.73
N THR A 118 12.89 -3.13 0.40
CA THR A 118 12.01 -3.93 -0.44
C THR A 118 12.26 -5.43 -0.26
N MET A 119 13.49 -5.85 0.05
CA MET A 119 13.80 -7.26 0.36
C MET A 119 13.09 -7.70 1.64
N LYS A 120 13.13 -6.88 2.69
CA LYS A 120 12.41 -7.16 3.92
C LYS A 120 10.90 -7.10 3.75
N ALA A 121 10.39 -6.17 2.93
CA ALA A 121 8.97 -6.14 2.58
C ALA A 121 8.54 -7.44 1.88
N ALA A 122 9.29 -7.87 0.86
CA ALA A 122 9.04 -9.12 0.15
C ALA A 122 9.11 -10.33 1.09
N ALA A 123 10.09 -10.40 2.00
CA ALA A 123 10.17 -11.47 2.99
C ALA A 123 8.94 -11.53 3.90
N ILE A 124 8.44 -10.37 4.36
CA ILE A 124 7.21 -10.28 5.17
C ILE A 124 5.98 -10.72 4.36
N PHE A 125 5.87 -10.31 3.10
CA PHE A 125 4.74 -10.71 2.25
C PHE A 125 4.77 -12.20 1.89
N GLN A 126 5.97 -12.76 1.68
CA GLN A 126 6.15 -14.20 1.49
C GLN A 126 5.74 -14.95 2.75
N GLU A 127 6.18 -14.52 3.94
CA GLU A 127 5.77 -15.11 5.22
C GLU A 127 4.23 -15.09 5.37
N LEU A 128 3.58 -13.97 5.03
CA LEU A 128 2.12 -13.88 5.04
C LEU A 128 1.46 -14.83 4.04
N SER A 129 2.02 -14.96 2.83
CA SER A 129 1.52 -15.89 1.82
C SER A 129 1.63 -17.34 2.29
N ASP A 130 2.75 -17.69 2.92
CA ASP A 130 3.01 -19.03 3.49
C ASP A 130 2.07 -19.34 4.66
N GLU A 131 1.66 -18.33 5.44
CA GLU A 131 0.61 -18.42 6.46
C GLU A 131 -0.82 -18.53 5.87
N GLY A 132 -0.97 -18.54 4.53
CA GLY A 132 -2.25 -18.60 3.85
C GLY A 132 -3.02 -17.28 3.85
N CYS A 133 -2.35 -16.14 4.07
CA CYS A 133 -2.97 -14.83 3.98
C CYS A 133 -3.09 -14.39 2.51
N ASP A 134 -4.32 -14.17 2.06
CA ASP A 134 -4.61 -13.69 0.70
C ASP A 134 -3.91 -12.36 0.37
N ILE A 135 -3.85 -11.42 1.34
CA ILE A 135 -3.14 -10.15 1.17
C ILE A 135 -1.65 -10.38 0.96
N GLY A 136 -1.05 -11.29 1.75
CA GLY A 136 0.36 -11.66 1.59
C GLY A 136 0.65 -12.18 0.20
N THR A 137 -0.20 -13.10 -0.28
CA THR A 137 -0.11 -13.68 -1.63
C THR A 137 -0.21 -12.62 -2.73
N ILE A 138 -1.13 -11.66 -2.59
CA ILE A 138 -1.25 -10.55 -3.54
C ILE A 138 0.01 -9.66 -3.53
N GLU A 139 0.50 -9.29 -2.34
CA GLU A 139 1.65 -8.39 -2.22
C GLU A 139 2.96 -9.04 -2.69
N ILE A 140 3.19 -10.32 -2.40
CA ILE A 140 4.38 -11.02 -2.90
C ILE A 140 4.30 -11.26 -4.41
N ALA A 141 3.10 -11.49 -4.97
CA ALA A 141 2.93 -11.56 -6.41
C ALA A 141 3.23 -10.20 -7.09
N LYS A 142 2.84 -9.08 -6.48
CA LYS A 142 3.29 -7.75 -6.94
C LYS A 142 4.82 -7.62 -6.87
N CYS A 143 5.45 -8.10 -5.80
CA CYS A 143 6.92 -8.10 -5.71
C CYS A 143 7.56 -8.86 -6.88
N TYR A 144 7.12 -10.08 -7.18
CA TYR A 144 7.63 -10.84 -8.33
C TYR A 144 7.30 -10.17 -9.68
N MET A 145 6.11 -9.57 -9.83
CA MET A 145 5.70 -8.90 -11.06
C MET A 145 6.56 -7.67 -11.39
N PHE A 146 7.02 -6.92 -10.38
CA PHE A 146 7.74 -5.66 -10.57
C PHE A 146 9.21 -5.70 -10.09
N GLY A 147 9.69 -6.84 -9.59
CA GLY A 147 11.04 -7.00 -9.05
C GLY A 147 11.28 -6.22 -7.74
N TYR A 148 10.25 -6.01 -6.92
CA TYR A 148 10.40 -5.29 -5.65
C TYR A 148 10.91 -6.21 -4.54
N GLY A 149 12.24 -6.25 -4.36
CA GLY A 149 12.86 -7.05 -3.31
C GLY A 149 12.94 -8.54 -3.61
N THR A 150 12.52 -8.92 -4.82
CA THR A 150 12.62 -10.25 -5.41
C THR A 150 13.25 -10.13 -6.79
N ALA A 151 13.71 -11.25 -7.36
CA ALA A 151 13.93 -11.29 -8.80
C ALA A 151 12.59 -11.01 -9.53
N LEU A 152 12.68 -10.36 -10.69
CA LEU A 152 11.54 -10.18 -11.59
C LEU A 152 11.13 -11.55 -12.12
N ASP A 153 9.93 -11.99 -11.77
CA ASP A 153 9.34 -13.26 -12.20
C ASP A 153 7.83 -13.10 -12.44
N PRO A 154 7.44 -12.55 -13.61
CA PRO A 154 6.04 -12.30 -13.93
C PRO A 154 5.22 -13.58 -14.05
N ASP A 155 5.85 -14.71 -14.39
CA ASP A 155 5.16 -15.99 -14.56
C ASP A 155 4.80 -16.58 -13.19
N LEU A 156 5.74 -16.54 -12.23
CA LEU A 156 5.44 -16.89 -10.84
C LEU A 156 4.36 -15.98 -10.22
N ALA A 157 4.44 -14.66 -10.47
CA ALA A 157 3.42 -13.72 -10.00
C ALA A 157 2.02 -14.07 -10.51
N LYS A 158 1.90 -14.41 -11.80
CA LYS A 158 0.63 -14.83 -12.41
C LYS A 158 0.13 -16.15 -11.84
N ASP A 159 1.01 -17.12 -11.65
CA ASP A 159 0.64 -18.42 -11.07
C ASP A 159 0.07 -18.25 -9.65
N LEU A 160 0.74 -17.44 -8.80
CA LEU A 160 0.26 -17.12 -7.46
C LEU A 160 -1.13 -16.46 -7.47
N ILE A 161 -1.33 -15.46 -8.33
CA ILE A 161 -2.61 -14.76 -8.44
C ILE A 161 -3.70 -15.66 -9.04
N SER A 162 -3.37 -16.48 -10.03
CA SER A 162 -4.32 -17.42 -10.66
C SER A 162 -4.86 -18.42 -9.63
N LYS A 163 -3.96 -19.03 -8.86
CA LYS A 163 -4.31 -19.93 -7.76
C LYS A 163 -5.18 -19.26 -6.69
N LEU A 164 -4.98 -17.96 -6.45
CA LEU A 164 -5.79 -17.21 -5.49
C LEU A 164 -7.16 -16.81 -6.08
N ALA A 165 -7.23 -16.49 -7.37
CA ALA A 165 -8.46 -16.20 -8.08
C ALA A 165 -9.36 -17.45 -8.20
N GLU A 166 -8.78 -18.63 -8.43
CA GLU A 166 -9.48 -19.93 -8.43
C GLU A 166 -10.16 -20.24 -7.08
N LYS A 167 -9.64 -19.70 -5.98
CA LYS A 167 -10.26 -19.79 -4.64
C LYS A 167 -11.40 -18.77 -4.43
N GLY A 168 -11.73 -17.98 -5.45
CA GLY A 168 -12.81 -16.99 -5.43
C GLY A 168 -12.43 -15.65 -4.81
N ASN A 169 -11.13 -15.33 -4.67
CA ASN A 169 -10.72 -14.03 -4.14
C ASN A 169 -10.95 -12.92 -5.20
N PRO A 170 -11.82 -11.93 -4.94
CA PRO A 170 -12.19 -10.91 -5.92
C PRO A 170 -11.03 -9.95 -6.24
N ALA A 171 -10.15 -9.68 -5.27
CA ALA A 171 -8.98 -8.85 -5.50
C ALA A 171 -7.98 -9.58 -6.42
N ALA A 172 -7.81 -10.89 -6.26
CA ALA A 172 -6.97 -11.70 -7.13
C ALA A 172 -7.48 -11.71 -8.58
N GLN A 173 -8.80 -11.76 -8.81
CA GLN A 173 -9.36 -11.65 -10.16
C GLN A 173 -8.95 -10.33 -10.83
N TYR A 174 -8.98 -9.22 -10.07
CA TYR A 174 -8.51 -7.93 -10.56
C TYR A 174 -7.00 -7.97 -10.91
N TYR A 175 -6.17 -8.54 -10.03
CA TYR A 175 -4.73 -8.65 -10.31
C TYR A 175 -4.42 -9.61 -11.45
N LEU A 176 -5.24 -10.64 -11.69
CA LEU A 176 -5.05 -11.56 -12.80
C LEU A 176 -5.20 -10.81 -14.13
N ASP A 177 -6.24 -9.99 -14.23
CA ASP A 177 -6.45 -9.11 -15.37
C ASP A 177 -5.33 -8.07 -15.51
N ALA A 178 -4.85 -7.52 -14.38
CA ALA A 178 -3.78 -6.52 -14.39
C ALA A 178 -2.39 -7.10 -14.72
N PHE A 179 -2.14 -8.35 -14.33
CA PHE A 179 -0.88 -9.08 -14.53
C PHE A 179 -0.83 -9.81 -15.89
N GLY A 180 -2.00 -10.11 -16.47
CA GLY A 180 -2.15 -10.87 -17.70
C GLY A 180 -1.95 -10.06 -18.98
N GLN A 181 -0.81 -10.28 -19.63
CA GLN A 181 -0.51 -10.49 -21.07
C GLN A 181 -1.30 -9.83 -22.21
N SER A 182 -2.30 -9.01 -21.99
CA SER A 182 -2.92 -8.29 -23.07
C SER A 182 -2.09 -7.04 -23.35
N ASN A 183 -1.97 -6.68 -24.63
CA ASN A 183 -1.84 -5.27 -25.01
C ASN A 183 -3.09 -4.46 -24.59
N ASP A 184 -3.87 -4.92 -23.60
CA ASP A 184 -5.18 -4.46 -23.23
C ASP A 184 -5.22 -4.10 -21.74
N ILE A 185 -4.93 -2.84 -21.49
CA ILE A 185 -5.09 -2.22 -20.18
C ILE A 185 -6.57 -1.98 -19.82
N SER A 186 -7.57 -2.50 -20.54
CA SER A 186 -8.99 -2.20 -20.31
C SER A 186 -9.46 -2.50 -18.89
N SER A 187 -9.04 -3.61 -18.29
CA SER A 187 -9.36 -3.92 -16.89
C SER A 187 -8.67 -2.95 -15.92
N CYS A 188 -7.41 -2.59 -16.17
CA CYS A 188 -6.71 -1.56 -15.38
C CYS A 188 -7.38 -0.18 -15.53
N LEU A 189 -7.81 0.19 -16.74
CA LEU A 189 -8.54 1.43 -17.01
C LEU A 189 -9.91 1.44 -16.32
N ALA A 190 -10.63 0.32 -16.35
CA ALA A 190 -11.90 0.17 -15.64
C ALA A 190 -11.68 0.28 -14.12
N ALA A 191 -10.64 -0.35 -13.58
CA ALA A 191 -10.30 -0.24 -12.18
C ALA A 191 -9.87 1.17 -11.79
N ALA A 192 -9.09 1.87 -12.63
CA ALA A 192 -8.76 3.27 -12.42
C ALA A 192 -10.03 4.16 -12.41
N ARG A 193 -11.01 3.87 -13.28
CA ARG A 193 -12.34 4.55 -13.26
C ARG A 193 -13.14 4.23 -11.99
N ASN A 194 -12.98 3.03 -11.46
CA ASN A 194 -13.59 2.58 -10.21
C ASN A 194 -12.80 2.99 -8.96
N GLY A 195 -11.76 3.83 -9.10
CA GLY A 195 -10.99 4.36 -7.97
C GLY A 195 -9.90 3.43 -7.42
N HIS A 196 -9.47 2.42 -8.17
CA HIS A 196 -8.36 1.56 -7.75
C HIS A 196 -7.04 2.33 -7.80
N TRP A 197 -6.44 2.56 -6.63
CA TRP A 197 -5.30 3.46 -6.42
C TRP A 197 -3.98 3.05 -7.08
N GLU A 198 -3.71 1.74 -7.14
CA GLU A 198 -2.53 1.17 -7.81
C GLU A 198 -2.75 1.07 -9.32
N ALA A 199 -3.99 1.14 -9.81
CA ALA A 199 -4.25 0.98 -11.24
C ALA A 199 -3.52 2.06 -12.07
N PRO A 200 -3.57 3.35 -11.71
CA PRO A 200 -2.73 4.36 -12.35
C PRO A 200 -1.22 4.06 -12.32
N LEU A 201 -0.70 3.46 -11.24
CA LEU A 201 0.71 3.07 -11.17
C LEU A 201 1.03 1.95 -12.16
N PHE A 202 0.20 0.89 -12.19
CA PHE A 202 0.39 -0.22 -13.12
C PHE A 202 0.20 0.18 -14.59
N ILE A 203 -0.75 1.06 -14.88
CA ILE A 203 -0.91 1.60 -16.24
C ILE A 203 0.32 2.45 -16.60
N GLY A 204 0.84 3.21 -15.64
CA GLY A 204 2.10 3.94 -15.78
C GLY A 204 3.26 3.01 -16.12
N ASP A 205 3.49 1.98 -15.30
CA ASP A 205 4.56 1.00 -15.47
C ASP A 205 4.41 0.25 -16.81
N PHE A 206 3.19 -0.10 -17.20
CA PHE A 206 2.88 -0.73 -18.49
C PHE A 206 3.33 0.15 -19.68
N TYR A 207 3.04 1.45 -19.63
CA TYR A 207 3.47 2.38 -20.68
C TYR A 207 4.99 2.64 -20.70
N CYS A 208 5.73 2.21 -19.67
CA CYS A 208 7.20 2.29 -19.62
C CYS A 208 7.88 1.04 -20.21
N GLN A 209 7.21 -0.12 -20.18
CA GLN A 209 7.74 -1.36 -20.71
C GLN A 209 7.99 -1.26 -22.22
N ASP A 210 9.03 -1.94 -22.73
CA ASP A 210 9.35 -2.02 -24.16
C ASP A 210 8.33 -2.89 -24.92
N THR A 211 7.11 -2.36 -25.03
CA THR A 211 5.98 -2.93 -25.78
C THR A 211 5.65 -2.00 -26.96
N PRO A 212 4.90 -2.45 -27.97
CA PRO A 212 4.41 -1.59 -29.05
C PRO A 212 3.56 -0.40 -28.57
N LEU A 213 3.06 -0.46 -27.33
CA LEU A 213 2.24 0.57 -26.70
C LEU A 213 3.07 1.55 -25.85
N LYS A 214 4.40 1.38 -25.76
CA LYS A 214 5.30 2.23 -24.97
C LYS A 214 5.05 3.70 -25.26
N SER A 215 4.83 4.46 -24.19
CA SER A 215 4.56 5.90 -24.28
C SER A 215 4.92 6.58 -22.96
N PRO A 216 6.14 7.12 -22.84
CA PRO A 216 6.56 7.86 -21.64
C PRO A 216 5.58 8.98 -21.26
N ALA A 217 5.01 9.68 -22.24
CA ALA A 217 4.01 10.72 -22.01
C ALA A 217 2.70 10.18 -21.37
N LYS A 218 2.20 9.02 -21.83
CA LYS A 218 1.03 8.40 -21.21
C LYS A 218 1.36 7.85 -19.83
N ALA A 219 2.53 7.23 -19.66
CA ALA A 219 3.01 6.76 -18.37
C ALA A 219 3.01 7.88 -17.33
N PHE A 220 3.58 9.02 -17.70
CA PHE A 220 3.63 10.22 -16.87
C PHE A 220 2.25 10.74 -16.47
N CYS A 221 1.31 10.85 -17.43
CA CYS A 221 -0.07 11.25 -17.13
C CYS A 221 -0.74 10.30 -16.11
N TRP A 222 -0.43 9.01 -16.19
CA TRP A 222 -0.95 8.02 -15.25
C TRP A 222 -0.29 8.10 -13.87
N TYR A 223 1.03 8.32 -13.81
CA TYR A 223 1.70 8.59 -12.54
C TYR A 223 1.22 9.89 -11.89
N GLN A 224 0.91 10.93 -12.67
CA GLN A 224 0.32 12.16 -12.15
C GLN A 224 -1.05 11.91 -11.50
N LYS A 225 -1.88 11.04 -12.09
CA LYS A 225 -3.14 10.61 -11.48
C LYS A 225 -2.95 9.79 -10.20
N ALA A 226 -1.79 9.14 -10.05
CA ALA A 226 -1.45 8.33 -8.89
C ALA A 226 -0.87 9.15 -7.71
N ILE A 227 -0.67 10.47 -7.85
CA ILE A 227 0.05 11.35 -6.88
C ILE A 227 -0.52 11.30 -5.46
N GLU A 228 -1.83 11.08 -5.33
CA GLU A 228 -2.53 11.12 -4.04
C GLU A 228 -2.09 10.00 -3.08
N ASN A 229 -1.42 8.95 -3.57
CA ASN A 229 -1.07 7.75 -2.79
C ASN A 229 0.43 7.63 -2.46
N GLY A 230 1.25 8.64 -2.74
CA GLY A 230 2.67 8.68 -2.35
C GLY A 230 3.62 7.78 -3.16
N LEU A 231 3.19 6.59 -3.59
CA LEU A 231 3.99 5.63 -4.37
C LEU A 231 4.42 6.15 -5.76
N SER A 232 3.60 6.99 -6.37
CA SER A 232 3.86 7.61 -7.67
C SER A 232 4.80 8.81 -7.62
N LEU A 233 5.00 9.41 -6.44
CA LEU A 233 5.94 10.53 -6.29
C LEU A 233 7.37 10.08 -6.64
N PHE A 234 7.71 8.84 -6.30
CA PHE A 234 9.00 8.24 -6.65
C PHE A 234 9.15 8.07 -8.16
N ARG A 235 8.16 7.44 -8.81
CA ARG A 235 8.14 7.24 -10.27
C ARG A 235 8.19 8.56 -11.04
N LEU A 236 7.48 9.58 -10.58
CA LEU A 236 7.54 10.91 -11.17
C LEU A 236 8.92 11.55 -11.00
N ALA A 237 9.52 11.44 -9.82
CA ALA A 237 10.86 11.96 -9.58
C ALA A 237 11.89 11.29 -10.50
N GLU A 238 11.80 9.97 -10.69
CA GLU A 238 12.60 9.21 -11.66
C GLU A 238 12.38 9.70 -13.10
N PHE A 239 11.13 9.88 -13.52
CA PHE A 239 10.80 10.37 -14.87
C PHE A 239 11.41 11.74 -15.19
N TYR A 240 11.36 12.66 -14.22
CA TYR A 240 11.96 13.98 -14.36
C TYR A 240 13.50 13.94 -14.34
N ALA A 241 14.09 13.00 -13.57
CA ALA A 241 15.52 12.82 -13.47
C ALA A 241 16.14 12.11 -14.70
N SER A 242 15.44 11.13 -15.26
CA SER A 242 15.89 10.37 -16.43
C SER A 242 15.82 11.20 -17.72
N GLY A 243 14.88 12.14 -17.78
CA GLY A 243 14.61 12.91 -19.00
C GLY A 243 13.82 12.12 -20.04
N GLU A 244 13.16 11.02 -19.68
CA GLU A 244 12.38 10.21 -20.64
C GLU A 244 11.21 10.96 -21.31
N LEU A 245 10.80 12.11 -20.78
CA LEU A 245 9.78 12.99 -21.33
C LEU A 245 10.32 14.15 -22.18
N GLY A 246 11.65 14.30 -22.28
CA GLY A 246 12.27 15.47 -22.91
C GLY A 246 13.68 15.75 -22.35
N SER A 247 13.94 16.98 -21.93
CA SER A 247 15.17 17.27 -21.18
C SER A 247 15.01 16.90 -19.71
N LYS A 248 16.11 16.55 -19.04
CA LYS A 248 16.13 16.38 -17.58
C LYS A 248 15.57 17.64 -16.91
N ASP A 249 14.66 17.44 -15.95
CA ASP A 249 14.05 18.53 -15.16
C ASP A 249 14.33 18.27 -13.68
N CYS A 250 15.54 18.68 -13.26
CA CYS A 250 15.97 18.52 -11.89
C CYS A 250 15.08 19.30 -10.90
N HIS A 251 14.44 20.40 -11.32
CA HIS A 251 13.58 21.18 -10.44
C HIS A 251 12.34 20.39 -10.01
N ASN A 252 11.63 19.80 -10.98
CA ASN A 252 10.45 18.99 -10.66
C ASN A 252 10.85 17.67 -9.99
N ALA A 253 11.95 17.03 -10.40
CA ALA A 253 12.47 15.85 -9.71
C ALA A 253 12.71 16.12 -8.21
N LEU A 254 13.37 17.25 -7.89
CA LEU A 254 13.61 17.70 -6.52
C LEU A 254 12.33 18.05 -5.76
N LYS A 255 11.33 18.65 -6.43
CA LYS A 255 10.04 18.97 -5.84
C LYS A 255 9.31 17.72 -5.36
N PHE A 256 9.26 16.68 -6.20
CA PHE A 256 8.60 15.43 -5.85
C PHE A 256 9.40 14.65 -4.80
N ALA A 257 10.73 14.61 -4.92
CA ALA A 257 11.64 14.11 -3.88
C ALA A 257 11.38 14.77 -2.51
N ARG A 258 11.32 16.10 -2.44
CA ARG A 258 11.03 16.82 -1.18
C ARG A 258 9.66 16.50 -0.61
N LYS A 259 8.66 16.28 -1.46
CA LYS A 259 7.33 15.86 -1.02
C LYS A 259 7.37 14.45 -0.39
N GLN A 260 8.22 13.56 -0.88
CA GLN A 260 8.45 12.26 -0.25
C GLN A 260 9.13 12.40 1.12
N ILE A 261 10.08 13.34 1.26
CA ILE A 261 10.69 13.66 2.57
C ILE A 261 9.63 14.13 3.57
N GLN A 262 8.72 15.01 3.15
CA GLN A 262 7.60 15.46 3.98
C GLN A 262 6.64 14.33 4.37
N LEU A 263 6.53 13.30 3.53
CA LEU A 263 5.76 12.09 3.83
C LEU A 263 6.53 11.07 4.68
N GLY A 264 7.77 11.38 5.06
CA GLY A 264 8.58 10.58 5.98
C GLY A 264 9.62 9.67 5.30
N VAL A 265 9.87 9.82 3.99
CA VAL A 265 10.96 9.09 3.31
C VAL A 265 12.31 9.72 3.66
N PRO A 266 13.30 8.97 4.17
CA PRO A 266 14.61 9.52 4.52
C PRO A 266 15.31 10.20 3.33
N GLN A 267 15.90 11.37 3.59
CA GLN A 267 16.53 12.20 2.56
C GLN A 267 17.64 11.44 1.81
N ASP A 268 18.57 10.80 2.54
CA ASP A 268 19.74 10.12 1.97
C ASP A 268 19.39 9.03 0.95
N GLU A 269 18.22 8.42 1.09
CA GLU A 269 17.75 7.34 0.22
C GLU A 269 17.23 7.86 -1.12
N ILE A 270 16.60 9.04 -1.10
CA ILE A 270 16.18 9.73 -2.33
C ILE A 270 17.40 10.18 -3.12
N PHE A 271 18.45 10.63 -2.42
CA PHE A 271 19.74 10.97 -3.04
C PHE A 271 20.45 9.75 -3.64
N ALA A 272 20.38 8.59 -3.00
CA ALA A 272 20.97 7.35 -3.53
C ALA A 272 20.29 6.86 -4.82
N SER A 273 18.97 7.06 -4.92
CA SER A 273 18.16 6.64 -6.07
C SER A 273 18.18 7.65 -7.22
N LEU A 274 18.39 8.92 -6.91
CA LEU A 274 18.43 10.04 -7.88
C LEU A 274 19.72 10.86 -7.67
N PRO A 275 20.91 10.28 -7.88
CA PRO A 275 22.17 10.94 -7.53
C PRO A 275 22.45 12.20 -8.36
N ASP A 276 21.88 12.28 -9.56
CA ASP A 276 22.13 13.35 -10.52
C ASP A 276 21.29 14.62 -10.29
N ILE A 277 20.20 14.56 -9.51
CA ILE A 277 19.29 15.72 -9.36
C ILE A 277 19.73 16.69 -8.27
N PHE A 278 20.70 16.30 -7.43
CA PHE A 278 21.19 17.09 -6.29
C PHE A 278 22.66 17.56 -6.45
N ARG A 279 23.29 17.34 -7.61
CA ARG A 279 24.64 17.83 -7.93
C ARG A 279 24.59 19.15 -8.69
#